data_AF-A0A6L8N8A7-F1
#
_entry.id   AF-A0A6L8N8A7-F1
#
_cell.length_a   1.000
_cell.length_b   1.000
_cell.length_c   1.000
_cell.angle_alpha   90.00
_cell.angle_beta   90.00
_cell.angle_gamma   90.00
#
_symmetry.space_group_name_H-M   'P 1'
#
loop_
_entity.id
_entity.type
_entity.pdbx_description
1 polymer ?
#
loop_
_entity_poly.entity_id
_entity_poly.type
_entity_poly.pdbx_seq_one_letter_code
_entity_poly.pdbx_strand_id
1 'polypeptide(L)'
;MLIGEVARRAGVSARMLRHYESLGLVRPSARTEGGYRQYSEEDIRRIFHIESLRLLGLSLHEVGRALDDPGFEPSVLVEELTRQTQERIAQETELLTRLRRIGAAEPSGWEDVLQVVALLRALGSKSAGKRQRAALSAVDEVPVEVLVEAALGEADPHVAGALRWALAHAGDDGAALLGAGLGSAEAAVRERAVRALAEIPGEVATALLRGALTHDDVAVRRCAAPALAERGVDDGVPVLIGMVVEGVNDTDAADALGALASDPGSAERIATGLTDCLADGGAEPSVRRRLAQALADVPGPVASRALADLSYDEDRAVALTAGYVLRLRNGR
;
A
#
# COMPACT_ATOMS: atom_id res chain seq x y z
N MET A 1 -59.88 22.90 -5.61
CA MET A 1 -59.85 21.76 -6.57
C MET A 1 -60.29 20.47 -5.88
N LEU A 2 -60.98 19.56 -6.58
CA LEU A 2 -61.37 18.26 -6.02
C LEU A 2 -60.19 17.28 -6.01
N ILE A 3 -60.25 16.24 -5.17
CA ILE A 3 -59.16 15.25 -4.99
C ILE A 3 -58.65 14.65 -6.30
N GLY A 4 -59.54 14.37 -7.28
CA GLY A 4 -59.15 13.80 -8.57
C GLY A 4 -58.42 14.78 -9.51
N GLU A 5 -58.68 16.08 -9.36
CA GLU A 5 -57.97 17.12 -10.11
C GLU A 5 -56.60 17.40 -9.48
N VAL A 6 -56.54 17.42 -8.15
CA VAL A 6 -55.30 17.59 -7.39
C VAL A 6 -54.37 16.41 -7.62
N ALA A 7 -54.89 15.18 -7.57
CA ALA A 7 -54.15 13.96 -7.88
C ALA A 7 -53.46 14.04 -9.26
N ARG A 8 -54.22 14.42 -10.30
CA ARG A 8 -53.66 14.59 -11.66
C ARG A 8 -52.63 15.71 -11.72
N ARG A 9 -52.90 16.86 -11.08
CA ARG A 9 -52.01 18.02 -11.13
C ARG A 9 -50.70 17.81 -10.36
N ALA A 10 -50.76 17.14 -9.23
CA ALA A 10 -49.59 16.85 -8.40
C ALA A 10 -48.87 15.55 -8.79
N GLY A 11 -49.37 14.81 -9.79
CA GLY A 11 -48.74 13.57 -10.27
C GLY A 11 -48.86 12.39 -9.31
N VAL A 12 -49.86 12.40 -8.43
CA VAL A 12 -50.03 11.40 -7.37
C VAL A 12 -51.39 10.71 -7.43
N SER A 13 -51.50 9.49 -6.93
CA SER A 13 -52.81 8.83 -6.88
C SER A 13 -53.71 9.43 -5.79
N ALA A 14 -55.03 9.41 -6.01
CA ALA A 14 -56.00 9.82 -4.98
C ALA A 14 -55.90 8.96 -3.70
N ARG A 15 -55.42 7.71 -3.80
CA ARG A 15 -55.09 6.85 -2.65
C ARG A 15 -53.94 7.45 -1.84
N MET A 16 -52.92 7.93 -2.54
CA MET A 16 -51.72 8.51 -1.94
C MET A 16 -52.04 9.84 -1.24
N LEU A 17 -52.88 10.70 -1.84
CA LEU A 17 -53.41 11.90 -1.16
C LEU A 17 -54.17 11.58 0.14
N ARG A 18 -55.03 10.55 0.13
CA ARG A 18 -55.70 10.08 1.35
C ARG A 18 -54.71 9.56 2.40
N HIS A 19 -53.61 8.97 1.96
CA HIS A 19 -52.55 8.53 2.86
C HIS A 19 -51.85 9.72 3.52
N TYR A 20 -51.55 10.78 2.76
CA TYR A 20 -51.00 12.03 3.34
C TYR A 20 -51.93 12.68 4.33
N GLU A 21 -53.24 12.70 4.04
CA GLU A 21 -54.25 13.14 5.01
C GLU A 21 -54.25 12.29 6.28
N SER A 22 -54.19 10.96 6.15
CA SER A 22 -54.16 10.07 7.32
C SER A 22 -52.93 10.26 8.19
N LEU A 23 -51.81 10.68 7.59
CA LEU A 23 -50.57 11.00 8.29
C LEU A 23 -50.52 12.45 8.77
N GLY A 24 -51.57 13.25 8.49
CA GLY A 24 -51.64 14.66 8.87
C GLY A 24 -50.76 15.60 8.04
N LEU A 25 -50.09 15.09 7.00
CA LEU A 25 -49.16 15.84 6.16
C LEU A 25 -49.87 16.87 5.26
N VAL A 26 -51.12 16.61 4.88
CA VAL A 26 -51.95 17.52 4.10
C VAL A 26 -53.35 17.53 4.70
N ARG A 27 -53.98 18.69 4.80
CA ARG A 27 -55.37 18.81 5.24
C ARG A 27 -56.17 19.54 4.16
N PRO A 28 -57.34 19.03 3.75
CA PRO A 28 -58.16 19.74 2.78
C PRO A 28 -58.63 21.08 3.36
N SER A 29 -58.36 22.16 2.65
CA SER A 29 -58.73 23.52 3.05
C SER A 29 -60.23 23.72 3.27
N ALA A 30 -61.09 22.99 2.54
CA ALA A 30 -62.54 23.09 2.70
C ALA A 30 -63.26 21.79 2.28
N ARG A 31 -64.58 21.76 2.50
CA ARG A 31 -65.49 20.80 1.87
C ARG A 31 -66.54 21.56 1.08
N THR A 32 -66.88 21.06 -0.10
CA THR A 32 -68.06 21.51 -0.86
C THR A 32 -69.35 21.32 -0.04
N GLU A 33 -70.41 22.02 -0.42
CA GLU A 33 -71.77 21.80 0.10
C GLU A 33 -72.24 20.33 -0.06
N GLY A 34 -71.75 19.62 -1.08
CA GLY A 34 -71.98 18.19 -1.30
C GLY A 34 -71.04 17.24 -0.51
N GLY A 35 -70.23 17.75 0.41
CA GLY A 35 -69.35 16.95 1.28
C GLY A 35 -68.02 16.51 0.66
N TYR A 36 -67.74 16.85 -0.60
CA TYR A 36 -66.46 16.53 -1.26
C TYR A 36 -65.32 17.42 -0.75
N ARG A 37 -64.11 16.82 -0.60
CA ARG A 37 -62.88 17.51 -0.21
C ARG A 37 -62.45 18.53 -1.26
N GLN A 38 -62.13 19.74 -0.81
CA GLN A 38 -61.52 20.79 -1.63
C GLN A 38 -60.14 21.13 -1.10
N TYR A 39 -59.18 21.24 -2.02
CA TYR A 39 -57.82 21.66 -1.75
C TYR A 39 -57.58 23.03 -2.38
N SER A 40 -56.87 23.89 -1.65
CA SER A 40 -56.40 25.20 -2.11
C SER A 40 -55.13 25.06 -2.96
N GLU A 41 -54.64 26.16 -3.53
CA GLU A 41 -53.33 26.18 -4.17
C GLU A 41 -52.18 25.94 -3.18
N GLU A 42 -52.35 26.35 -1.93
CA GLU A 42 -51.36 26.14 -0.86
C GLU A 42 -51.25 24.65 -0.52
N ASP A 43 -52.37 23.95 -0.41
CA ASP A 43 -52.40 22.49 -0.23
C ASP A 43 -51.65 21.78 -1.37
N ILE A 44 -51.82 22.27 -2.60
CA ILE A 44 -51.14 21.72 -3.78
C ILE A 44 -49.63 21.98 -3.71
N ARG A 45 -49.19 23.18 -3.33
CA ARG A 45 -47.76 23.48 -3.12
C ARG A 45 -47.15 22.58 -2.04
N ARG A 46 -47.89 22.35 -0.94
CA ARG A 46 -47.45 21.43 0.12
C ARG A 46 -47.32 20.00 -0.39
N ILE A 47 -48.26 19.52 -1.21
CA ILE A 47 -48.17 18.19 -1.85
C ILE A 47 -46.92 18.11 -2.76
N PHE A 48 -46.64 19.15 -3.56
CA PHE A 48 -45.42 19.18 -4.37
C PHE A 48 -44.15 19.13 -3.51
N HIS A 49 -44.08 19.88 -2.41
CA HIS A 49 -42.93 19.82 -1.49
C HIS A 49 -42.76 18.43 -0.87
N ILE A 50 -43.87 17.79 -0.48
CA ILE A 50 -43.83 16.42 0.04
C ILE A 50 -43.23 15.47 -1.00
N GLU A 51 -43.68 15.52 -2.25
CA GLU A 51 -43.14 14.66 -3.31
C GLU A 51 -41.67 14.98 -3.62
N SER A 52 -41.29 16.26 -3.69
CA SER A 52 -39.89 16.65 -3.89
C SER A 52 -38.98 16.11 -2.80
N LEU A 53 -39.38 16.20 -1.53
CA LEU A 53 -38.59 15.68 -0.42
C LEU A 53 -38.53 14.14 -0.40
N ARG A 54 -39.60 13.46 -0.81
CA ARG A 54 -39.59 11.99 -0.98
C ARG A 54 -38.66 11.53 -2.09
N LEU A 55 -38.58 12.27 -3.20
CA LEU A 55 -37.65 11.98 -4.28
C LEU A 55 -36.19 12.10 -3.82
N LEU A 56 -35.91 12.94 -2.82
CA LEU A 56 -34.60 13.05 -2.18
C LEU A 56 -34.31 11.92 -1.16
N GLY A 57 -35.22 10.96 -1.01
CA GLY A 57 -35.01 9.77 -0.18
C GLY A 57 -35.57 9.88 1.25
N LEU A 58 -36.28 10.96 1.59
CA LEU A 58 -36.91 11.10 2.91
C LEU A 58 -38.11 10.16 3.05
N SER A 59 -38.23 9.57 4.23
CA SER A 59 -39.46 8.92 4.67
C SER A 59 -40.57 9.96 4.91
N LEU A 60 -41.83 9.54 4.83
CA LEU A 60 -42.98 10.44 5.07
C LEU A 60 -42.97 11.08 6.46
N HIS A 61 -42.38 10.40 7.44
CA HIS A 61 -42.22 10.94 8.79
C HIS A 61 -41.19 12.08 8.83
N GLU A 62 -40.06 11.92 8.13
CA GLU A 62 -39.02 12.96 8.00
C GLU A 62 -39.53 14.16 7.21
N VAL A 63 -40.31 13.92 6.14
CA VAL A 63 -40.96 14.98 5.37
C VAL A 63 -41.88 15.81 6.25
N GLY A 64 -42.70 15.17 7.10
CA GLY A 64 -43.56 15.89 8.05
C GLY A 64 -42.77 16.79 8.99
N ARG A 65 -41.70 16.25 9.60
CA ARG A 65 -40.82 17.03 10.49
C ARG A 65 -40.17 18.22 9.78
N ALA A 66 -39.68 18.02 8.56
CA ALA A 66 -39.05 19.08 7.76
C ALA A 66 -40.02 20.20 7.37
N LEU A 67 -41.27 19.86 7.03
CA LEU A 67 -42.28 20.83 6.61
C LEU A 67 -42.97 21.56 7.77
N ASP A 68 -42.86 21.03 8.99
CA ASP A 68 -43.45 21.61 10.20
C ASP A 68 -42.41 22.39 11.04
N ASP A 69 -41.13 22.32 10.68
CA ASP A 69 -40.04 23.07 11.32
C ASP A 69 -39.85 24.45 10.66
N PRO A 70 -40.17 25.56 11.35
CA PRO A 70 -40.02 26.91 10.80
C PRO A 70 -38.55 27.36 10.67
N GLY A 71 -37.59 26.67 11.29
CA GLY A 71 -36.14 26.89 11.14
C GLY A 71 -35.49 25.96 10.11
N PHE A 72 -36.29 25.25 9.31
CA PHE A 72 -35.79 24.30 8.33
C PHE A 72 -35.01 24.99 7.20
N GLU A 73 -33.71 24.72 7.15
CA GLU A 73 -32.82 25.16 6.08
C GLU A 73 -32.63 24.03 5.05
N PRO A 74 -33.09 24.18 3.79
CA PRO A 74 -32.95 23.15 2.77
C PRO A 74 -31.51 22.72 2.51
N SER A 75 -30.54 23.64 2.64
CA SER A 75 -29.12 23.32 2.49
C SER A 75 -28.63 22.32 3.55
N VAL A 76 -29.03 22.50 4.80
CA VAL A 76 -28.67 21.60 5.92
C VAL A 76 -29.25 20.20 5.69
N LEU A 77 -30.49 20.10 5.19
CA LEU A 77 -31.06 18.79 4.83
C LEU A 77 -30.27 18.13 3.70
N VAL A 78 -29.96 18.87 2.62
CA VAL A 78 -29.21 18.31 1.49
C VAL A 78 -27.82 17.86 1.91
N GLU A 79 -27.12 18.63 2.75
CA GLU A 79 -25.81 18.23 3.31
C GLU A 79 -25.91 16.94 4.12
N GLU A 80 -26.91 16.83 4.99
CA GLU A 80 -27.13 15.64 5.81
C GLU A 80 -27.47 14.40 4.97
N LEU A 81 -28.37 14.52 3.99
CA LEU A 81 -28.67 13.43 3.05
C LEU A 81 -27.44 13.04 2.24
N THR A 82 -26.67 14.03 1.77
CA THR A 82 -25.43 13.79 1.02
C THR A 82 -24.46 12.97 1.86
N ARG A 83 -24.25 13.36 3.14
CA ARG A 83 -23.40 12.63 4.09
C ARG A 83 -23.89 11.20 4.31
N GLN A 84 -25.17 11.01 4.60
CA GLN A 84 -25.76 9.68 4.81
C GLN A 84 -25.66 8.79 3.57
N THR A 85 -25.89 9.35 2.38
CA THR A 85 -25.74 8.63 1.11
C THR A 85 -24.28 8.24 0.88
N GLN A 86 -23.32 9.14 1.13
CA GLN A 86 -21.90 8.84 1.05
C GLN A 86 -21.50 7.72 2.01
N GLU A 87 -22.00 7.74 3.25
CA GLU A 87 -21.76 6.67 4.24
C GLU A 87 -22.29 5.31 3.78
N ARG A 88 -23.50 5.28 3.20
CA ARG A 88 -24.07 4.06 2.62
C ARG A 88 -23.26 3.55 1.43
N ILE A 89 -22.87 4.43 0.52
CA ILE A 89 -22.03 4.08 -0.63
C ILE A 89 -20.69 3.51 -0.14
N ALA A 90 -20.08 4.11 0.87
CA ALA A 90 -18.83 3.61 1.43
C ALA A 90 -19.00 2.20 2.02
N GLN A 91 -20.08 1.95 2.77
CA GLN A 91 -20.39 0.63 3.34
C GLN A 91 -20.65 -0.43 2.25
N GLU A 92 -21.43 -0.09 1.22
CA GLU A 92 -21.72 -0.99 0.10
C GLU A 92 -20.48 -1.27 -0.74
N THR A 93 -19.64 -0.26 -0.97
CA THR A 93 -18.36 -0.41 -1.68
C THR A 93 -17.42 -1.33 -0.92
N GLU A 94 -17.33 -1.17 0.40
CA GLU A 94 -16.51 -2.02 1.27
C GLU A 94 -17.03 -3.48 1.29
N LEU A 95 -18.36 -3.68 1.32
CA LEU A 95 -18.95 -5.01 1.18
C LEU A 95 -18.58 -5.63 -0.18
N LEU A 96 -18.70 -4.86 -1.27
CA LEU A 96 -18.34 -5.32 -2.61
C LEU A 96 -16.87 -5.72 -2.70
N THR A 97 -15.95 -4.94 -2.12
CA THR A 97 -14.52 -5.26 -2.05
C THR A 97 -14.30 -6.59 -1.32
N ARG A 98 -14.94 -6.79 -0.16
CA ARG A 98 -14.84 -8.07 0.58
C ARG A 98 -15.38 -9.24 -0.23
N LEU A 99 -16.52 -9.09 -0.90
CA LEU A 99 -17.10 -10.14 -1.73
C LEU A 99 -16.20 -10.50 -2.92
N ARG A 100 -15.57 -9.50 -3.55
CA ARG A 100 -14.59 -9.73 -4.63
C ARG A 100 -13.36 -10.49 -4.14
N ARG A 101 -12.82 -10.11 -2.98
CA ARG A 101 -11.67 -10.83 -2.36
C ARG A 101 -12.01 -12.28 -2.04
N ILE A 102 -13.20 -12.55 -1.50
CA ILE A 102 -13.65 -13.93 -1.25
C ILE A 102 -13.81 -14.70 -2.57
N GLY A 103 -14.38 -14.08 -3.60
CA GLY A 103 -14.54 -14.70 -4.92
C GLY A 103 -13.20 -15.03 -5.59
N ALA A 104 -12.20 -14.15 -5.46
CA ALA A 104 -10.86 -14.36 -6.02
C ALA A 104 -10.06 -15.47 -5.32
N ALA A 105 -10.43 -15.86 -4.09
CA ALA A 105 -9.82 -17.00 -3.40
C ALA A 105 -10.35 -18.36 -3.90
N GLU A 106 -11.32 -18.36 -4.84
CA GLU A 106 -11.94 -19.57 -5.42
C GLU A 106 -12.33 -20.66 -4.39
N PRO A 107 -13.10 -20.33 -3.34
CA PRO A 107 -13.42 -21.27 -2.27
C PRO A 107 -14.22 -22.47 -2.79
N SER A 108 -13.87 -23.67 -2.33
CA SER A 108 -14.53 -24.92 -2.70
C SER A 108 -15.82 -25.18 -1.91
N GLY A 109 -15.98 -24.52 -0.75
CA GLY A 109 -17.15 -24.66 0.11
C GLY A 109 -17.31 -23.56 1.17
N TRP A 110 -18.33 -23.72 2.03
CA TRP A 110 -18.63 -22.74 3.10
C TRP A 110 -17.54 -22.64 4.17
N GLU A 111 -16.81 -23.72 4.43
CA GLU A 111 -15.69 -23.71 5.37
C GLU A 111 -14.58 -22.78 4.89
N ASP A 112 -14.16 -22.90 3.63
CA ASP A 112 -13.19 -22.02 2.98
C ASP A 112 -13.66 -20.56 3.00
N VAL A 113 -14.94 -20.29 2.69
CA VAL A 113 -15.49 -18.92 2.78
C VAL A 113 -15.34 -18.35 4.19
N LEU A 114 -15.66 -19.12 5.22
CA LEU A 114 -15.54 -18.68 6.62
C LEU A 114 -14.07 -18.48 7.01
N GLN A 115 -13.17 -19.33 6.53
CA GLN A 115 -11.73 -19.23 6.75
C GLN A 115 -11.16 -17.96 6.10
N VAL A 116 -11.45 -17.71 4.82
CA VAL A 116 -11.06 -16.49 4.11
C VAL A 116 -11.58 -15.26 4.85
N VAL A 117 -12.86 -15.24 5.23
CA VAL A 117 -13.45 -14.11 5.99
C VAL A 117 -12.73 -13.89 7.33
N ALA A 118 -12.37 -14.95 8.04
CA ALA A 118 -11.63 -14.85 9.29
C ALA A 118 -10.24 -14.27 9.08
N LEU A 119 -9.51 -14.72 8.05
CA LEU A 119 -8.19 -14.22 7.69
C LEU A 119 -8.23 -12.75 7.27
N LEU A 120 -9.17 -12.35 6.41
CA LEU A 120 -9.36 -10.95 5.99
C LEU A 120 -9.59 -10.03 7.21
N ARG A 121 -10.46 -10.45 8.15
CA ARG A 121 -10.70 -9.68 9.39
C ARG A 121 -9.49 -9.64 10.31
N ALA A 122 -8.71 -10.72 10.36
CA ALA A 122 -7.54 -10.80 11.21
C ALA A 122 -6.37 -9.96 10.66
N LEU A 123 -6.17 -9.92 9.34
CA LEU A 123 -5.23 -9.03 8.64
C LEU A 123 -5.59 -7.55 8.83
N GLY A 124 -6.88 -7.19 8.82
CA GLY A 124 -7.34 -5.83 9.11
C GLY A 124 -7.42 -5.47 10.60
N SER A 125 -6.92 -6.32 11.50
CA SER A 125 -7.08 -6.11 12.94
C SER A 125 -6.17 -5.01 13.48
N LYS A 126 -6.64 -4.25 14.47
CA LYS A 126 -5.78 -3.31 15.22
C LYS A 126 -4.66 -4.00 16.00
N SER A 127 -4.79 -5.30 16.29
CA SER A 127 -3.79 -6.07 17.04
C SER A 127 -2.71 -6.65 16.11
N ALA A 128 -1.46 -6.21 16.30
CA ALA A 128 -0.31 -6.72 15.55
C ALA A 128 -0.20 -8.25 15.62
N GLY A 129 -0.32 -8.84 16.82
CA GLY A 129 -0.28 -10.31 16.97
C GLY A 129 -1.42 -11.07 16.30
N LYS A 130 -2.58 -10.43 16.03
CA LYS A 130 -3.63 -11.04 15.18
C LYS A 130 -3.25 -10.95 13.70
N ARG A 131 -2.73 -9.82 13.25
CA ARG A 131 -2.26 -9.64 11.87
C ARG A 131 -1.10 -10.58 11.55
N GLN A 132 -0.12 -10.72 12.44
CA GLN A 132 1.02 -11.61 12.26
C GLN A 132 0.58 -13.07 12.11
N ARG A 133 -0.28 -13.57 13.01
CA ARG A 133 -0.81 -14.94 12.90
C ARG A 133 -1.60 -15.14 11.62
N ALA A 134 -2.40 -14.16 11.22
CA ALA A 134 -3.14 -14.21 9.96
C ALA A 134 -2.19 -14.29 8.76
N ALA A 135 -1.15 -13.44 8.71
CA ALA A 135 -0.15 -13.46 7.65
C ALA A 135 0.53 -14.82 7.50
N LEU A 136 0.89 -15.47 8.61
CA LEU A 136 1.50 -16.80 8.62
C LEU A 136 0.54 -17.93 8.18
N SER A 137 -0.78 -17.69 8.24
CA SER A 137 -1.82 -18.65 7.85
C SER A 137 -2.49 -18.30 6.53
N ALA A 138 -2.01 -17.27 5.84
CA ALA A 138 -2.68 -16.71 4.65
C ALA A 138 -2.09 -17.20 3.32
N VAL A 139 -0.99 -17.95 3.35
CA VAL A 139 -0.39 -18.55 2.15
C VAL A 139 -1.41 -19.47 1.50
N ASP A 140 -1.66 -19.28 0.20
CA ASP A 140 -2.66 -19.98 -0.64
C ASP A 140 -4.14 -19.84 -0.21
N GLU A 141 -4.41 -19.27 0.97
CA GLU A 141 -5.75 -19.12 1.54
C GLU A 141 -6.40 -17.77 1.23
N VAL A 142 -5.61 -16.75 0.90
CA VAL A 142 -6.14 -15.42 0.51
C VAL A 142 -5.53 -14.96 -0.80
N PRO A 143 -6.24 -14.12 -1.58
CA PRO A 143 -5.69 -13.57 -2.81
C PRO A 143 -4.42 -12.75 -2.53
N VAL A 144 -3.43 -12.88 -3.41
CA VAL A 144 -2.12 -12.25 -3.27
C VAL A 144 -2.23 -10.72 -3.18
N GLU A 145 -3.22 -10.10 -3.81
CA GLU A 145 -3.50 -8.66 -3.73
C GLU A 145 -3.73 -8.21 -2.29
N VAL A 146 -4.37 -9.04 -1.48
CA VAL A 146 -4.64 -8.74 -0.07
C VAL A 146 -3.35 -8.77 0.75
N LEU A 147 -2.47 -9.73 0.47
CA LEU A 147 -1.16 -9.83 1.12
C LEU A 147 -0.27 -8.63 0.74
N VAL A 148 -0.30 -8.21 -0.53
CA VAL A 148 0.45 -7.04 -1.01
C VAL A 148 -0.07 -5.76 -0.34
N GLU A 149 -1.38 -5.54 -0.33
CA GLU A 149 -1.99 -4.38 0.34
C GLU A 149 -1.62 -4.33 1.83
N ALA A 150 -1.71 -5.48 2.52
CA ALA A 150 -1.32 -5.59 3.92
C ALA A 150 0.18 -5.30 4.11
N ALA A 151 1.06 -5.84 3.26
CA ALA A 151 2.51 -5.65 3.36
C ALA A 151 2.92 -4.20 3.13
N LEU A 152 2.31 -3.52 2.16
CA LEU A 152 2.58 -2.12 1.86
C LEU A 152 2.06 -1.18 2.95
N GLY A 153 0.98 -1.54 3.63
CA GLY A 153 0.39 -0.78 4.73
C GLY A 153 0.96 -1.06 6.13
N GLU A 154 1.77 -2.10 6.30
CA GLU A 154 2.19 -2.56 7.62
C GLU A 154 3.43 -1.81 8.16
N ALA A 155 3.26 -1.18 9.32
CA ALA A 155 4.34 -0.47 9.99
C ALA A 155 5.04 -1.33 11.06
N ASP A 156 4.38 -2.35 11.61
CA ASP A 156 4.97 -3.23 12.61
C ASP A 156 6.02 -4.16 11.95
N PRO A 157 7.29 -4.13 12.40
CA PRO A 157 8.36 -4.89 11.75
C PRO A 157 8.15 -6.41 11.77
N HIS A 158 7.53 -6.96 12.83
CA HIS A 158 7.30 -8.40 12.96
C HIS A 158 6.16 -8.86 12.07
N VAL A 159 5.07 -8.07 11.99
CA VAL A 159 3.97 -8.36 11.07
C VAL A 159 4.44 -8.20 9.63
N ALA A 160 5.21 -7.14 9.33
CA ALA A 160 5.76 -6.91 8.00
C ALA A 160 6.67 -8.07 7.57
N GLY A 161 7.49 -8.62 8.48
CA GLY A 161 8.29 -9.82 8.21
C GLY A 161 7.43 -11.05 7.87
N ALA A 162 6.36 -11.30 8.63
CA ALA A 162 5.44 -12.40 8.33
C ALA A 162 4.72 -12.23 6.98
N LEU A 163 4.37 -10.99 6.61
CA LEU A 163 3.76 -10.69 5.31
C LEU A 163 4.74 -10.86 4.14
N ARG A 164 6.01 -10.44 4.30
CA ARG A 164 7.04 -10.68 3.28
C ARG A 164 7.32 -12.17 3.11
N TRP A 165 7.40 -12.93 4.21
CA TRP A 165 7.49 -14.38 4.15
C TRP A 165 6.31 -14.99 3.38
N ALA A 166 5.07 -14.58 3.66
CA ALA A 166 3.91 -15.08 2.94
C ALA A 166 3.94 -14.72 1.45
N LEU A 167 4.35 -13.50 1.10
CA LEU A 167 4.49 -13.06 -0.28
C LEU A 167 5.62 -13.80 -1.04
N ALA A 168 6.72 -14.14 -0.36
CA ALA A 168 7.77 -14.96 -0.94
C ALA A 168 7.27 -16.36 -1.37
N HIS A 169 6.22 -16.88 -0.71
CA HIS A 169 5.59 -18.14 -1.11
C HIS A 169 4.63 -17.96 -2.29
N ALA A 170 4.03 -16.78 -2.47
CA ALA A 170 3.18 -16.46 -3.61
C ALA A 170 3.97 -16.27 -4.93
N GLY A 171 5.28 -15.99 -4.85
CA GLY A 171 6.16 -15.90 -6.03
C GLY A 171 5.89 -14.69 -6.92
N ASP A 172 6.01 -14.88 -8.24
CA ASP A 172 6.03 -13.80 -9.24
C ASP A 172 4.72 -12.99 -9.32
N ASP A 173 3.57 -13.58 -8.98
CA ASP A 173 2.27 -12.87 -8.96
C ASP A 173 2.28 -11.73 -7.92
N GLY A 174 2.92 -11.96 -6.77
CA GLY A 174 3.12 -10.94 -5.74
C GLY A 174 4.13 -9.88 -6.18
N ALA A 175 5.18 -10.28 -6.90
CA ALA A 175 6.22 -9.36 -7.37
C ALA A 175 5.66 -8.27 -8.30
N ALA A 176 4.82 -8.65 -9.27
CA ALA A 176 4.23 -7.70 -10.21
C ALA A 176 3.41 -6.60 -9.50
N LEU A 177 2.62 -6.98 -8.50
CA LEU A 177 1.80 -6.06 -7.72
C LEU A 177 2.65 -5.17 -6.80
N LEU A 178 3.71 -5.70 -6.19
CA LEU A 178 4.66 -4.90 -5.40
C LEU A 178 5.41 -3.88 -6.23
N GLY A 179 5.66 -4.16 -7.51
CA GLY A 179 6.28 -3.21 -8.44
C GLY A 179 5.54 -1.86 -8.51
N ALA A 180 4.20 -1.86 -8.42
CA ALA A 180 3.41 -0.63 -8.37
C ALA A 180 3.71 0.21 -7.11
N GLY A 181 4.05 -0.45 -5.99
CA GLY A 181 4.41 0.21 -4.73
C GLY A 181 5.70 1.05 -4.81
N LEU A 182 6.62 0.72 -5.74
CA LEU A 182 7.82 1.51 -5.98
C LEU A 182 7.49 2.92 -6.50
N GLY A 183 6.36 3.10 -7.19
CA GLY A 183 5.89 4.39 -7.69
C GLY A 183 5.09 5.22 -6.67
N SER A 184 4.97 4.78 -5.42
CA SER A 184 4.19 5.49 -4.40
C SER A 184 4.79 6.85 -4.05
N ALA A 185 3.93 7.84 -3.79
CA ALA A 185 4.34 9.13 -3.26
C ALA A 185 4.98 9.00 -1.85
N GLU A 186 4.58 7.99 -1.08
CA GLU A 186 5.07 7.76 0.28
C GLU A 186 6.36 6.94 0.30
N ALA A 187 7.44 7.52 0.83
CA ALA A 187 8.74 6.85 0.92
C ALA A 187 8.70 5.53 1.69
N ALA A 188 7.93 5.47 2.78
CA ALA A 188 7.77 4.25 3.57
C ALA A 188 7.12 3.11 2.77
N VAL A 189 6.19 3.42 1.85
CA VAL A 189 5.56 2.42 0.99
C VAL A 189 6.55 1.90 -0.06
N ARG A 190 7.34 2.80 -0.68
CA ARG A 190 8.40 2.39 -1.62
C ARG A 190 9.43 1.48 -0.95
N GLU A 191 9.84 1.82 0.26
CA GLU A 191 10.79 1.03 1.05
C GLU A 191 10.22 -0.37 1.39
N ARG A 192 8.95 -0.45 1.83
CA ARG A 192 8.30 -1.75 2.08
C ARG A 192 8.19 -2.58 0.80
N ALA A 193 7.87 -1.95 -0.33
CA ALA A 193 7.75 -2.62 -1.63
C ALA A 193 9.09 -3.24 -2.07
N VAL A 194 10.18 -2.48 -2.05
CA VAL A 194 11.51 -2.99 -2.44
C VAL A 194 12.02 -4.08 -1.49
N ARG A 195 11.75 -3.97 -0.18
CA ARG A 195 12.10 -5.01 0.80
C ARG A 195 11.32 -6.29 0.57
N ALA A 196 10.04 -6.19 0.22
CA ALA A 196 9.23 -7.37 -0.11
C ALA A 196 9.72 -8.02 -1.41
N LEU A 197 10.02 -7.24 -2.45
CA LEU A 197 10.62 -7.73 -3.70
C LEU A 197 11.97 -8.42 -3.46
N ALA A 198 12.78 -7.90 -2.53
CA ALA A 198 14.07 -8.49 -2.17
C ALA A 198 13.96 -9.92 -1.64
N GLU A 199 12.86 -10.26 -0.94
CA GLU A 199 12.60 -11.60 -0.39
C GLU A 199 11.88 -12.54 -1.37
N ILE A 200 11.32 -12.02 -2.49
CA ILE A 200 10.64 -12.85 -3.49
C ILE A 200 11.65 -13.41 -4.50
N PRO A 201 11.76 -14.74 -4.66
CA PRO A 201 12.54 -15.34 -5.73
C PRO A 201 11.81 -15.19 -7.08
N GLY A 202 12.55 -15.14 -8.18
CA GLY A 202 11.98 -15.15 -9.52
C GLY A 202 12.54 -14.07 -10.45
N GLU A 203 12.29 -14.25 -11.74
CA GLU A 203 12.75 -13.35 -12.80
C GLU A 203 12.02 -12.01 -12.75
N VAL A 204 10.72 -12.00 -12.40
CA VAL A 204 9.93 -10.77 -12.32
C VAL A 204 10.43 -9.88 -11.18
N ALA A 205 10.64 -10.46 -9.99
CA ALA A 205 11.22 -9.74 -8.85
C ALA A 205 12.62 -9.21 -9.19
N THR A 206 13.45 -10.02 -9.84
CA THR A 206 14.81 -9.62 -10.26
C THR A 206 14.79 -8.46 -11.25
N ALA A 207 13.90 -8.49 -12.25
CA ALA A 207 13.75 -7.41 -13.23
C ALA A 207 13.29 -6.10 -12.56
N LEU A 208 12.36 -6.18 -11.61
CA LEU A 208 11.90 -5.01 -10.85
C LEU A 208 13.01 -4.43 -9.97
N LEU A 209 13.81 -5.28 -9.32
CA LEU A 209 14.97 -4.84 -8.53
C LEU A 209 16.05 -4.19 -9.41
N ARG A 210 16.30 -4.70 -10.63
CA ARG A 210 17.20 -4.03 -11.60
C ARG A 210 16.68 -2.64 -11.95
N GLY A 211 15.38 -2.49 -12.22
CA GLY A 211 14.74 -1.19 -12.44
C GLY A 211 14.86 -0.26 -11.22
N ALA A 212 14.81 -0.81 -10.01
CA ALA A 212 14.93 -0.05 -8.77
C ALA A 212 16.32 0.58 -8.55
N LEU A 213 17.37 0.11 -9.23
CA LEU A 213 18.72 0.70 -9.16
C LEU A 213 18.81 2.11 -9.73
N THR A 214 17.90 2.50 -10.63
CA THR A 214 17.86 3.85 -11.22
C THR A 214 16.79 4.73 -10.59
N HIS A 215 16.14 4.26 -9.53
CA HIS A 215 15.07 4.99 -8.84
C HIS A 215 15.62 6.26 -8.15
N ASP A 216 14.85 7.35 -8.14
CA ASP A 216 15.28 8.64 -7.55
C ASP A 216 15.57 8.54 -6.04
N ASP A 217 14.77 7.73 -5.34
CA ASP A 217 14.93 7.42 -3.92
C ASP A 217 16.17 6.56 -3.64
N VAL A 218 17.12 7.11 -2.89
CA VAL A 218 18.35 6.41 -2.50
C VAL A 218 18.09 5.19 -1.61
N ALA A 219 17.06 5.21 -0.77
CA ALA A 219 16.74 4.07 0.09
C ALA A 219 16.29 2.86 -0.76
N VAL A 220 15.56 3.12 -1.85
CA VAL A 220 15.15 2.10 -2.81
C VAL A 220 16.35 1.48 -3.49
N ARG A 221 17.27 2.30 -4.02
CA ARG A 221 18.51 1.80 -4.66
C ARG A 221 19.35 0.96 -3.70
N ARG A 222 19.56 1.45 -2.47
CA ARG A 222 20.37 0.78 -1.43
C ARG A 222 19.74 -0.52 -0.94
N CYS A 223 18.42 -0.66 -0.99
CA CYS A 223 17.75 -1.91 -0.67
C CYS A 223 17.81 -2.92 -1.83
N ALA A 224 17.73 -2.44 -3.07
CA ALA A 224 17.74 -3.31 -4.25
C ALA A 224 19.11 -3.92 -4.55
N ALA A 225 20.20 -3.19 -4.31
CA ALA A 225 21.54 -3.62 -4.73
C ALA A 225 22.04 -4.90 -4.01
N PRO A 226 21.94 -5.05 -2.68
CA PRO A 226 22.32 -6.29 -2.00
C PRO A 226 21.45 -7.47 -2.43
N ALA A 227 20.15 -7.24 -2.62
CA ALA A 227 19.21 -8.26 -3.08
C ALA A 227 19.56 -8.79 -4.47
N LEU A 228 20.02 -7.94 -5.39
CA LEU A 228 20.52 -8.36 -6.70
C LEU A 228 21.84 -9.14 -6.60
N ALA A 229 22.73 -8.72 -5.70
CA ALA A 229 24.00 -9.41 -5.47
C ALA A 229 23.81 -10.84 -4.97
N GLU A 230 22.88 -11.05 -4.03
CA GLU A 230 22.48 -12.40 -3.56
C GLU A 230 21.95 -13.30 -4.69
N ARG A 231 21.39 -12.68 -5.75
CA ARG A 231 20.91 -13.36 -6.96
C ARG A 231 22.01 -13.53 -8.03
N GLY A 232 23.26 -13.14 -7.74
CA GLY A 232 24.37 -13.18 -8.68
C GLY A 232 24.31 -12.12 -9.79
N VAL A 233 23.52 -11.07 -9.60
CA VAL A 233 23.39 -9.96 -10.56
C VAL A 233 24.27 -8.79 -10.14
N ASP A 234 25.22 -8.43 -10.98
CA ASP A 234 26.24 -7.42 -10.69
C ASP A 234 25.85 -5.97 -11.06
N ASP A 235 24.68 -5.74 -11.66
CA ASP A 235 24.18 -4.40 -12.04
C ASP A 235 24.23 -3.40 -10.86
N GLY A 236 24.12 -3.89 -9.62
CA GLY A 236 24.12 -3.10 -8.40
C GLY A 236 25.52 -2.72 -7.85
N VAL A 237 26.62 -3.19 -8.44
CA VAL A 237 27.99 -2.96 -7.94
C VAL A 237 28.29 -1.47 -7.66
N PRO A 238 27.95 -0.51 -8.54
CA PRO A 238 28.20 0.91 -8.26
C PRO A 238 27.47 1.42 -7.00
N VAL A 239 26.25 0.93 -6.75
CA VAL A 239 25.46 1.31 -5.57
C VAL A 239 26.09 0.72 -4.31
N LEU A 240 26.52 -0.55 -4.36
CA LEU A 240 27.20 -1.21 -3.24
C LEU A 240 28.52 -0.52 -2.88
N ILE A 241 29.34 -0.14 -3.88
CA ILE A 241 30.56 0.64 -3.64
C ILE A 241 30.23 1.99 -2.99
N GLY A 242 29.20 2.68 -3.48
CA GLY A 242 28.71 3.92 -2.87
C GLY A 242 28.32 3.74 -1.40
N MET A 243 27.61 2.66 -1.06
CA MET A 243 27.24 2.33 0.32
C MET A 243 28.46 2.15 1.24
N VAL A 244 29.51 1.47 0.75
CA VAL A 244 30.79 1.30 1.47
C VAL A 244 31.49 2.65 1.67
N VAL A 245 31.57 3.47 0.63
CA VAL A 245 32.22 4.79 0.68
C VAL A 245 31.50 5.70 1.69
N GLU A 246 30.17 5.78 1.60
CA GLU A 246 29.33 6.62 2.47
C GLU A 246 29.21 6.08 3.90
N GLY A 247 29.52 4.80 4.12
CA GLY A 247 29.42 4.15 5.44
C GLY A 247 27.99 3.81 5.85
N VAL A 248 27.09 3.60 4.89
CA VAL A 248 25.69 3.27 5.13
C VAL A 248 25.44 1.82 4.74
N ASN A 249 25.15 0.95 5.72
CA ASN A 249 25.06 -0.50 5.53
C ASN A 249 26.30 -1.04 4.78
N ASP A 250 27.47 -0.51 5.13
CA ASP A 250 28.75 -0.80 4.49
C ASP A 250 29.17 -2.26 4.66
N THR A 251 28.79 -2.88 5.78
CA THR A 251 29.05 -4.30 6.05
C THR A 251 28.24 -5.18 5.09
N ASP A 252 26.92 -4.97 5.01
CA ASP A 252 26.05 -5.72 4.09
C ASP A 252 26.48 -5.51 2.62
N ALA A 253 26.91 -4.28 2.28
CA ALA A 253 27.41 -3.98 0.95
C ALA A 253 28.73 -4.68 0.62
N ALA A 254 29.66 -4.74 1.58
CA ALA A 254 30.92 -5.46 1.43
C ALA A 254 30.70 -6.97 1.27
N ASP A 255 29.79 -7.55 2.06
CA ASP A 255 29.42 -8.97 1.97
C ASP A 255 28.80 -9.29 0.59
N ALA A 256 27.89 -8.43 0.11
CA ALA A 256 27.28 -8.54 -1.21
C ALA A 256 28.32 -8.46 -2.35
N LEU A 257 29.28 -7.54 -2.26
CA LEU A 257 30.39 -7.45 -3.21
C LEU A 257 31.27 -8.71 -3.18
N GLY A 258 31.59 -9.22 -1.98
CA GLY A 258 32.34 -10.46 -1.81
C GLY A 258 31.63 -11.66 -2.44
N ALA A 259 30.32 -11.78 -2.27
CA ALA A 259 29.50 -12.83 -2.88
C ALA A 259 29.59 -12.80 -4.42
N LEU A 260 29.40 -11.62 -5.02
CA LEU A 260 29.53 -11.41 -6.47
C LEU A 260 30.94 -11.69 -6.99
N ALA A 261 31.96 -11.42 -6.18
CA ALA A 261 33.36 -11.61 -6.56
C ALA A 261 33.78 -13.10 -6.67
N SER A 262 32.86 -14.04 -6.41
CA SER A 262 33.03 -15.46 -6.78
C SER A 262 33.11 -15.65 -8.30
N ASP A 263 32.47 -14.78 -9.08
CA ASP A 263 32.63 -14.73 -10.54
C ASP A 263 33.86 -13.89 -10.92
N PRO A 264 34.83 -14.43 -11.71
CA PRO A 264 36.06 -13.70 -12.06
C PRO A 264 35.83 -12.36 -12.78
N GLY A 265 34.83 -12.28 -13.66
CA GLY A 265 34.53 -11.04 -14.41
C GLY A 265 33.93 -9.95 -13.51
N SER A 266 33.15 -10.35 -12.52
CA SER A 266 32.62 -9.47 -11.47
C SER A 266 33.71 -9.06 -10.48
N ALA A 267 34.58 -9.99 -10.07
CA ALA A 267 35.69 -9.72 -9.16
C ALA A 267 36.62 -8.61 -9.69
N GLU A 268 36.98 -8.66 -10.97
CA GLU A 268 37.85 -7.65 -11.59
C GLU A 268 37.19 -6.25 -11.62
N ARG A 269 35.90 -6.19 -11.96
CA ARG A 269 35.14 -4.93 -11.97
C ARG A 269 34.98 -4.34 -10.56
N ILE A 270 34.67 -5.19 -9.58
CA ILE A 270 34.54 -4.78 -8.18
C ILE A 270 35.88 -4.27 -7.65
N ALA A 271 36.97 -5.01 -7.89
CA ALA A 271 38.30 -4.58 -7.48
C ALA A 271 38.68 -3.23 -8.11
N THR A 272 38.42 -3.06 -9.41
CA THR A 272 38.68 -1.81 -10.14
C THR A 272 37.90 -0.64 -9.55
N GLY A 273 36.58 -0.80 -9.35
CA GLY A 273 35.74 0.26 -8.78
C GLY A 273 36.16 0.66 -7.36
N LEU A 274 36.49 -0.31 -6.50
CA LEU A 274 37.00 -0.03 -5.16
C LEU A 274 38.36 0.70 -5.20
N THR A 275 39.24 0.34 -6.14
CA THR A 275 40.53 1.03 -6.32
C THR A 275 40.40 2.43 -6.88
N ASP A 276 39.44 2.67 -7.77
CA ASP A 276 39.18 4.01 -8.31
C ASP A 276 38.75 4.96 -7.20
N CYS A 277 37.92 4.50 -6.25
CA CYS A 277 37.54 5.27 -5.07
C CYS A 277 38.73 5.57 -4.13
N LEU A 278 39.71 4.66 -4.03
CA LEU A 278 40.94 4.90 -3.27
C LEU A 278 41.85 5.91 -3.97
N ALA A 279 41.86 5.93 -5.30
CA ALA A 279 42.70 6.79 -6.12
C ALA A 279 42.24 8.27 -6.16
N ASP A 280 40.99 8.56 -5.77
CA ASP A 280 40.39 9.91 -5.84
C ASP A 280 41.03 10.95 -4.88
N GLY A 281 42.12 10.61 -4.18
CA GLY A 281 43.03 11.55 -3.51
C GLY A 281 42.48 12.34 -2.31
N GLY A 282 41.16 12.39 -2.14
CA GLY A 282 40.44 13.10 -1.07
C GLY A 282 39.71 12.20 -0.08
N ALA A 283 39.85 10.87 -0.19
CA ALA A 283 39.17 9.93 0.68
C ALA A 283 39.67 10.03 2.13
N GLU A 284 38.78 10.28 3.08
CA GLU A 284 39.11 10.26 4.51
C GLU A 284 39.67 8.90 4.96
N PRO A 285 40.51 8.84 6.02
CA PRO A 285 41.02 7.57 6.54
C PRO A 285 39.93 6.54 6.88
N SER A 286 38.77 7.01 7.33
CA SER A 286 37.59 6.20 7.60
C SER A 286 37.09 5.46 6.35
N VAL A 287 37.03 6.15 5.21
CA VAL A 287 36.64 5.63 3.89
C VAL A 287 37.67 4.63 3.39
N ARG A 288 38.96 4.99 3.43
CA ARG A 288 40.05 4.09 3.00
C ARG A 288 40.07 2.78 3.79
N ARG A 289 39.78 2.85 5.11
CA ARG A 289 39.65 1.66 5.95
C ARG A 289 38.47 0.78 5.53
N ARG A 290 37.29 1.36 5.25
CA ARG A 290 36.11 0.60 4.77
C ARG A 290 36.38 -0.06 3.42
N LEU A 291 37.00 0.66 2.50
CA LEU A 291 37.42 0.11 1.20
C LEU A 291 38.44 -1.02 1.37
N ALA A 292 39.40 -0.90 2.30
CA ALA A 292 40.33 -1.98 2.64
C ALA A 292 39.61 -3.23 3.18
N GLN A 293 38.55 -3.05 3.98
CA GLN A 293 37.73 -4.15 4.49
C GLN A 293 36.92 -4.81 3.36
N ALA A 294 36.28 -4.02 2.49
CA ALA A 294 35.53 -4.56 1.35
C ALA A 294 36.42 -5.34 0.36
N LEU A 295 37.68 -4.96 0.20
CA LEU A 295 38.66 -5.70 -0.60
C LEU A 295 39.06 -7.06 0.01
N ALA A 296 38.66 -7.38 1.26
CA ALA A 296 39.07 -8.62 1.92
C ALA A 296 38.57 -9.87 1.20
N ASP A 297 37.32 -9.85 0.76
CA ASP A 297 36.66 -10.99 0.11
C ASP A 297 36.65 -10.89 -1.43
N VAL A 298 37.31 -9.88 -2.00
CA VAL A 298 37.46 -9.71 -3.46
C VAL A 298 38.76 -10.37 -3.93
N PRO A 299 38.73 -11.49 -4.67
CA PRO A 299 39.92 -12.18 -5.13
C PRO A 299 40.65 -11.40 -6.24
N GLY A 300 41.85 -11.86 -6.59
CA GLY A 300 42.60 -11.35 -7.74
C GLY A 300 43.71 -10.34 -7.42
N PRO A 301 44.60 -10.09 -8.40
CA PRO A 301 45.82 -9.32 -8.20
C PRO A 301 45.59 -7.83 -7.97
N VAL A 302 44.52 -7.26 -8.56
CA VAL A 302 44.16 -5.84 -8.38
C VAL A 302 43.85 -5.55 -6.91
N ALA A 303 43.01 -6.36 -6.29
CA ALA A 303 42.66 -6.23 -4.87
C ALA A 303 43.88 -6.45 -3.96
N SER A 304 44.69 -7.48 -4.23
CA SER A 304 45.92 -7.73 -3.45
C SER A 304 46.92 -6.58 -3.54
N ARG A 305 47.06 -5.96 -4.72
CA ARG A 305 47.95 -4.81 -4.91
C ARG A 305 47.46 -3.58 -4.16
N ALA A 306 46.16 -3.28 -4.27
CA ALA A 306 45.54 -2.17 -3.55
C ALA A 306 45.71 -2.30 -2.03
N LEU A 307 45.51 -3.50 -1.48
CA LEU A 307 45.75 -3.77 -0.07
C LEU A 307 47.23 -3.65 0.31
N ALA A 308 48.15 -4.03 -0.57
CA ALA A 308 49.59 -3.87 -0.35
C ALA A 308 49.98 -2.40 -0.28
N ASP A 309 49.45 -1.58 -1.18
CA ASP A 309 49.66 -0.14 -1.18
C ASP A 309 49.09 0.49 0.11
N LEU A 310 47.87 0.12 0.51
CA LEU A 310 47.24 0.57 1.76
C LEU A 310 47.95 0.10 3.02
N SER A 311 48.75 -0.97 2.99
CA SER A 311 49.52 -1.42 4.16
C SER A 311 50.63 -0.43 4.57
N TYR A 312 50.96 0.51 3.67
CA TYR A 312 51.87 1.62 3.90
C TYR A 312 51.15 2.98 4.00
N ASP A 313 49.83 2.99 4.22
CA ASP A 313 49.05 4.22 4.37
C ASP A 313 49.57 5.08 5.54
N GLU A 314 49.50 6.41 5.38
CA GLU A 314 49.92 7.38 6.40
C GLU A 314 49.09 7.25 7.69
N ASP A 315 47.82 6.87 7.56
CA ASP A 315 46.97 6.57 8.70
C ASP A 315 47.24 5.16 9.22
N ARG A 316 47.68 5.09 10.47
CA ARG A 316 48.04 3.82 11.13
C ARG A 316 46.89 2.82 11.19
N ALA A 317 45.64 3.26 11.35
CA ALA A 317 44.52 2.34 11.43
C ALA A 317 44.25 1.69 10.06
N VAL A 318 44.33 2.46 8.98
CA VAL A 318 44.22 1.95 7.61
C VAL A 318 45.32 0.94 7.31
N ALA A 319 46.58 1.28 7.59
CA ALA A 319 47.73 0.41 7.38
C ALA A 319 47.62 -0.93 8.13
N LEU A 320 47.20 -0.89 9.39
CA LEU A 320 47.00 -2.09 10.20
C LEU A 320 45.87 -2.97 9.67
N THR A 321 44.74 -2.37 9.26
CA THR A 321 43.62 -3.10 8.68
C THR A 321 44.03 -3.79 7.37
N ALA A 322 44.64 -3.06 6.44
CA ALA A 322 45.10 -3.62 5.16
C ALA A 322 46.15 -4.73 5.35
N GLY A 323 47.14 -4.52 6.23
CA GLY A 323 48.15 -5.52 6.56
C GLY A 323 47.59 -6.76 7.29
N TYR A 324 46.50 -6.61 8.06
CA TYR A 324 45.78 -7.75 8.64
C TYR A 324 45.03 -8.56 7.57
N VAL A 325 44.28 -7.87 6.70
CA VAL A 325 43.52 -8.48 5.60
C VAL A 325 44.45 -9.24 4.63
N LEU A 326 45.60 -8.66 4.25
CA LEU A 326 46.59 -9.36 3.41
C LEU A 326 47.11 -10.65 4.04
N ARG A 327 47.38 -10.64 5.35
CA ARG A 327 47.84 -11.84 6.05
C ARG A 327 46.77 -12.93 6.07
N LEU A 328 45.50 -12.56 6.25
CA LEU A 328 44.38 -13.50 6.15
C LEU A 328 44.29 -14.11 4.75
N ARG A 329 44.46 -13.29 3.70
CA ARG A 329 44.40 -13.75 2.30
C ARG A 329 45.56 -14.67 1.93
N ASN A 330 46.78 -14.37 2.38
CA ASN A 330 47.96 -15.19 2.10
C ASN A 330 48.03 -16.49 2.93
N GLY A 331 47.21 -16.59 3.99
CA GLY A 331 47.12 -17.79 4.84
C GLY A 331 45.99 -18.74 4.46
N ARG A 332 45.12 -18.37 3.51
CA ARG A 332 44.08 -19.22 2.89
C ARG A 332 44.65 -19.90 1.64
#